data_AF-A0A448WU45-F1
#
_entry.id   AF-A0A448WU45-F1
#
_cell.length_a   1.000
_cell.length_b   1.000
_cell.length_c   1.000
_cell.angle_alpha   90.00
_cell.angle_beta   90.00
_cell.angle_gamma   90.00
#
_symmetry.space_group_name_H-M   'P 1'
#
loop_
_entity.id
_entity.type
_entity.pdbx_description
1 polymer ?
#
loop_
_entity_poly.entity_id
_entity_poly.type
_entity_poly.pdbx_seq_one_letter_code
_entity_poly.pdbx_strand_id
1 'polypeptide(L)' 'MKKDGMKGNLTSLSELPKSQGIDVIEKLHELRRRNYSADRMTLAAQAKDTLDNLEALVRRIFSQLPVRYKLDYTGCSRSE' A
#
# COMPACT_ATOMS: atom_id res chain seq x y z
N MET A 1 15.32 15.06 17.81
CA MET A 1 14.28 14.26 17.14
C MET A 1 13.83 13.17 18.10
N LYS A 2 12.59 13.21 18.60
CA LYS A 2 12.06 12.09 19.38
C LYS A 2 11.84 10.91 18.43
N LYS A 3 12.54 9.80 18.67
CA LYS A 3 12.25 8.51 18.04
C LYS A 3 10.98 7.98 18.69
N ASP A 4 9.83 8.51 18.29
CA ASP A 4 8.55 7.97 18.74
C ASP A 4 8.36 6.58 18.11
N GLY A 5 7.90 5.65 18.95
CA GLY A 5 8.02 4.22 18.75
C GLY A 5 7.46 3.72 17.42
N MET A 6 8.19 2.79 16.82
CA MET A 6 7.79 1.99 15.65
C MET A 6 6.43 1.26 15.80
N LYS A 7 5.82 1.28 16.99
CA LYS A 7 4.59 0.55 17.34
C LYS A 7 3.45 1.53 17.60
N GLY A 8 2.30 1.30 16.96
CA GLY A 8 1.06 2.00 17.27
C GLY A 8 0.45 1.52 18.60
N ASN A 9 -0.24 2.40 19.30
CA ASN A 9 -1.00 2.12 20.52
C ASN A 9 -2.31 2.93 20.51
N LEU A 10 -3.16 2.80 21.54
CA LEU A 10 -4.45 3.49 21.62
C LEU A 10 -4.29 5.02 21.47
N THR A 11 -3.26 5.58 22.11
CA THR A 11 -2.98 7.01 22.06
C THR A 11 -2.58 7.45 20.65
N SER A 12 -1.68 6.75 19.98
CA SER A 12 -1.19 7.14 18.65
C SER A 12 -2.14 6.81 17.49
N LEU A 13 -3.01 5.80 17.65
CA LEU A 13 -3.93 5.35 16.59
C LEU A 13 -5.38 5.78 16.80
N SER A 14 -5.76 6.32 17.95
CA SER A 14 -7.13 6.78 18.24
C SER A 14 -7.16 8.12 18.96
N GLU A 15 -6.58 8.26 20.15
CA GLU A 15 -6.79 9.47 20.98
C GLU A 15 -6.19 10.74 20.34
N LEU A 16 -4.94 10.67 19.88
CA LEU A 16 -4.27 11.78 19.20
C LEU A 16 -4.91 12.08 17.82
N PRO A 17 -5.17 11.11 16.94
CA PRO A 17 -5.87 11.38 15.69
C PRO A 17 -7.25 12.02 15.91
N LYS A 18 -8.03 11.53 16.89
CA LYS A 18 -9.35 12.11 17.23
C LYS A 18 -9.24 13.54 17.72
N SER A 19 -8.29 13.85 18.61
CA SER A 19 -8.10 15.22 19.10
C SER A 19 -7.61 16.17 18.02
N GLN A 20 -6.98 15.65 16.96
CA GLN A 20 -6.53 16.41 15.78
C GLN A 20 -7.57 16.44 14.64
N GLY A 21 -8.73 15.80 14.81
CA GLY A 21 -9.76 15.72 13.76
C GLY A 21 -9.36 14.89 12.54
N ILE A 22 -8.41 13.96 12.69
CA ILE A 22 -7.92 13.10 11.62
C ILE A 22 -8.85 11.89 11.46
N ASP A 23 -9.38 11.70 10.26
CA ASP A 23 -10.02 10.44 9.87
C ASP A 23 -8.97 9.36 9.64
N VAL A 24 -8.83 8.48 10.63
CA VAL A 24 -7.89 7.36 10.61
C VAL A 24 -8.20 6.38 9.47
N ILE A 25 -9.48 6.14 9.17
CA ILE A 25 -9.88 5.20 8.11
C ILE A 25 -9.47 5.74 6.74
N GLU A 26 -9.72 7.02 6.48
CA GLU A 26 -9.25 7.67 5.26
C GLU A 26 -7.72 7.59 5.13
N LYS A 27 -6.98 7.87 6.22
CA LYS A 27 -5.52 7.76 6.23
C LYS A 27 -5.01 6.34 5.98
N LEU A 28 -5.69 5.32 6.47
CA LEU A 28 -5.35 3.92 6.15
C LEU A 28 -5.56 3.63 4.67
N HIS A 29 -6.65 4.12 4.08
CA HIS A 29 -6.88 3.98 2.65
C HIS A 29 -5.83 4.72 1.81
N GLU A 30 -5.45 5.94 2.19
CA GLU A 30 -4.34 6.67 1.56
C GLU A 30 -3.02 5.89 1.66
N LEU A 31 -2.69 5.38 2.85
CA LEU A 31 -1.48 4.62 3.09
C LEU A 31 -1.41 3.37 2.20
N ARG A 32 -2.53 2.61 2.13
CA ARG A 32 -2.66 1.47 1.22
C ARG A 32 -2.49 1.89 -0.23
N ARG A 33 -3.19 2.95 -0.67
CA ARG A 33 -3.09 3.45 -2.05
C ARG A 33 -1.71 3.97 -2.40
N ARG A 34 -0.86 4.36 -1.46
CA ARG A 34 0.49 4.87 -1.75
C ARG A 34 1.56 3.78 -1.72
N ASN A 35 1.44 2.84 -0.79
CA ASN A 35 2.53 1.91 -0.50
C ASN A 35 2.29 0.48 -1.01
N TYR A 36 1.02 0.07 -1.16
CA TYR A 36 0.67 -1.26 -1.62
C TYR A 36 0.53 -1.25 -3.14
N SER A 37 1.64 -1.57 -3.81
CA SER A 37 1.79 -1.59 -5.26
C SER A 37 2.39 -2.93 -5.71
N ALA A 38 1.90 -3.48 -6.82
CA ALA A 38 2.25 -4.83 -7.27
C ALA A 38 3.76 -5.02 -7.55
N ASP A 39 4.43 -4.00 -8.08
CA ASP A 39 5.88 -3.99 -8.36
C ASP A 39 6.77 -4.07 -7.11
N ARG A 40 6.20 -3.86 -5.91
CA ARG A 40 6.91 -3.90 -4.62
C ARG A 40 6.53 -5.10 -3.77
N MET A 41 5.68 -5.99 -4.29
CA MET A 41 5.19 -7.17 -3.59
C MET A 41 5.84 -8.43 -4.14
N THR A 42 6.12 -9.37 -3.24
CA THR A 42 6.60 -10.71 -3.59
C THR A 42 5.66 -11.73 -2.96
N LEU A 43 5.22 -12.72 -3.75
CA LEU A 43 4.31 -13.78 -3.31
C LEU A 43 5.02 -15.13 -3.41
N ALA A 44 4.78 -16.00 -2.43
CA ALA A 44 5.14 -17.41 -2.48
C ALA A 44 3.87 -18.26 -2.37
N ALA A 45 3.73 -19.29 -3.21
CA ALA A 45 2.60 -20.21 -3.20
C ALA A 45 3.10 -21.66 -3.10
N GLN A 46 2.43 -22.45 -2.25
CA GLN A 46 2.72 -23.87 -2.08
C GLN A 46 1.41 -24.64 -2.02
N ALA A 47 1.28 -25.67 -2.85
CA ALA A 47 0.17 -26.62 -2.80
C ALA A 47 0.62 -27.98 -3.33
N LYS A 48 -0.20 -29.02 -3.09
CA LYS A 48 -0.04 -30.32 -3.74
C LYS A 48 -0.74 -30.32 -5.10
N ASP A 49 -0.29 -29.43 -5.97
CA ASP A 49 -0.83 -29.26 -7.33
C ASP A 49 0.34 -29.04 -8.30
N THR A 50 0.06 -29.09 -9.60
CA THR A 50 1.06 -28.82 -10.63
C THR A 50 1.48 -27.35 -10.62
N LEU A 51 2.70 -27.08 -11.10
CA LEU A 51 3.21 -25.72 -11.23
C LEU A 51 2.33 -24.87 -12.15
N ASP A 52 1.84 -25.45 -13.24
CA ASP A 52 0.98 -24.76 -14.22
C ASP A 52 -0.35 -24.33 -13.59
N ASN A 53 -0.98 -25.20 -12.79
CA ASN A 53 -2.21 -24.86 -12.08
C ASN A 53 -1.97 -23.77 -11.04
N LEU A 54 -0.83 -23.83 -10.33
CA LEU A 54 -0.45 -22.79 -9.37
C LEU A 54 -0.18 -21.45 -10.04
N GLU A 55 0.54 -21.43 -11.16
CA GLU A 55 0.77 -20.22 -11.94
C GLU A 55 -0.56 -19.63 -12.43
N ALA A 56 -1.42 -20.45 -13.04
CA ALA A 56 -2.72 -20.02 -13.55
C ALA A 56 -3.60 -19.44 -12.42
N LEU A 57 -3.58 -20.06 -11.24
CA LEU A 57 -4.31 -19.59 -10.06
C LEU A 57 -3.77 -18.24 -9.58
N VAL A 58 -2.45 -18.12 -9.41
CA VAL A 58 -1.78 -16.89 -8.95
C VAL A 58 -2.04 -15.78 -9.96
N ARG A 59 -1.85 -16.04 -11.25
CA ARG A 59 -2.08 -15.07 -12.31
C ARG A 59 -3.53 -14.63 -12.36
N ARG A 60 -4.49 -15.54 -12.19
CA ARG A 60 -5.93 -15.20 -12.14
C ARG A 60 -6.28 -14.24 -11.01
N ILE A 61 -5.70 -14.45 -9.82
CA ILE A 61 -6.03 -13.66 -8.62
C ILE A 61 -5.25 -12.34 -8.55
N PHE A 62 -3.93 -12.38 -8.80
CA PHE A 62 -3.02 -11.28 -8.49
C PHE A 62 -2.71 -10.37 -9.68
N SER A 63 -3.04 -10.76 -10.92
CA SER A 63 -2.79 -9.91 -12.10
C SER A 63 -3.56 -8.58 -12.10
N GLN A 64 -4.66 -8.51 -11.34
CA GLN A 64 -5.47 -7.30 -11.23
C GLN A 64 -4.90 -6.28 -10.22
N LEU A 65 -3.82 -6.62 -9.51
CA LEU A 65 -3.21 -5.69 -8.57
C LEU A 65 -2.59 -4.50 -9.32
N PRO A 66 -2.88 -3.26 -8.89
CA PRO A 66 -2.35 -2.09 -9.56
C PRO A 66 -0.85 -1.92 -9.29
N VAL A 67 -0.10 -1.60 -10.35
CA VAL A 67 1.20 -0.94 -10.23
C VAL A 67 0.94 0.56 -10.06
N ARG A 68 1.56 1.15 -9.05
CA ARG A 68 1.37 2.53 -8.63
C ARG A 68 2.67 3.29 -8.82
N TYR A 69 2.80 3.93 -9.97
CA TYR A 69 3.86 4.91 -10.22
C TYR A 69 3.63 6.13 -9.32
N LYS A 70 4.69 6.63 -8.69
CA LYS A 70 4.65 7.98 -8.15
C LYS A 70 4.49 8.91 -9.35
N LEU A 71 3.48 9.77 -9.34
CA LEU A 71 3.45 10.88 -10.28
C LEU A 71 4.70 11.71 -10.01
N ASP A 72 5.69 11.60 -10.89
CA ASP A 72 6.76 12.58 -10.96
C ASP A 72 6.09 13.92 -11.26
N TYR A 73 6.48 14.95 -10.53
CA TYR A 73 5.99 16.32 -10.70
C TYR A 73 6.27 16.80 -12.14
N THR A 74 5.36 16.50 -13.07
CA THR A 74 5.28 17.19 -14.37
C THR A 74 4.43 18.44 -14.21
N GLY A 75 4.87 19.29 -13.29
CA GLY A 75 4.41 20.66 -13.13
C GLY A 75 5.47 21.61 -13.68
N CYS A 76 5.76 21.52 -14.98
CA CYS A 76 6.43 22.59 -15.70
C CYS A 76 5.85 22.66 -17.10
N SER A 77 4.73 23.39 -17.22
CA SER A 77 4.28 23.92 -18.49
C SER A 77 5.35 24.89 -18.97
N ARG A 78 6.24 24.41 -19.85
CA ARG A 78 7.12 25.27 -20.63
C ARG A 78 6.21 26.00 -21.63
N SER A 79 5.87 27.24 -21.32
CA SER A 79 5.32 28.18 -22.28
C SER A 79 6.43 28.50 -23.30
N GLU A 80 6.21 28.13 -24.55
CA GLU A 80 6.85 28.75 -25.71
C GLU A 80 5.95 29.87 -26.24
#